data_AF-A0A1T4WKH1-F1
#
_entry.id   AF-A0A1T4WKH1-F1
#
_cell.length_a   1.000
_cell.length_b   1.000
_cell.length_c   1.000
_cell.angle_alpha   90.00
_cell.angle_beta   90.00
_cell.angle_gamma   90.00
#
_symmetry.space_group_name_H-M   'P 1'
#
loop_
_entity.id
_entity.type
_entity.pdbx_description
1 polymer ?
#
loop_
_entity_poly.entity_id
_entity_poly.type
_entity_poly.pdbx_seq_one_letter_code
_entity_poly.pdbx_strand_id
1 'polypeptide(L)'
;MTTLAKIRQRCFFGLMLTGGCAGAVEQHWAHQGMGFNFFSGLILVGTTGFLGSFLGFFMKNTLRVIRGRSAYMGQSNDGVIIGALVGAVLGIILQAIAGDDLHTAVGACLGAGFGGFIGAFPDEMVPDMLRLLYKSEPESQFLEPLAPESMEP
;
A
#
# COMPACT_ATOMS: atom_id res chain seq x y z
N MET A 1 14.48 7.46 -11.56
CA MET A 1 13.26 6.92 -10.91
C MET A 1 13.65 6.34 -9.56
N THR A 2 13.14 6.89 -8.46
CA THR A 2 13.47 6.44 -7.09
C THR A 2 13.03 4.98 -6.88
N THR A 3 13.70 4.26 -5.98
CA THR A 3 13.37 2.85 -5.64
C THR A 3 11.92 2.68 -5.21
N LEU A 4 11.38 3.63 -4.43
CA LEU A 4 9.97 3.69 -4.02
C LEU A 4 9.00 3.77 -5.20
N ALA A 5 9.29 4.61 -6.20
CA ALA A 5 8.44 4.73 -7.39
C ALA A 5 8.35 3.41 -8.19
N LYS A 6 9.45 2.64 -8.24
CA LYS A 6 9.47 1.31 -8.88
C LYS A 6 8.63 0.29 -8.10
N ILE A 7 8.71 0.30 -6.77
CA ILE A 7 7.91 -0.57 -5.90
C ILE A 7 6.43 -0.26 -6.08
N ARG A 8 6.05 1.02 -6.01
CA ARG A 8 4.67 1.47 -6.20
C ARG A 8 4.10 1.04 -7.55
N GLN A 9 4.87 1.22 -8.62
CA GLN A 9 4.47 0.78 -9.95
C GLN A 9 4.26 -0.73 -9.99
N ARG A 10 5.18 -1.52 -9.42
CA ARG A 10 5.04 -2.99 -9.36
C ARG A 10 3.84 -3.44 -8.54
N CYS A 11 3.57 -2.81 -7.40
CA CYS A 11 2.42 -3.14 -6.57
C CYS A 11 1.11 -2.78 -7.28
N PHE A 12 1.07 -1.66 -8.00
CA PHE A 12 -0.07 -1.29 -8.83
C PHE A 12 -0.31 -2.31 -9.96
N PHE A 13 0.73 -2.70 -10.70
CA PHE A 13 0.60 -3.75 -11.72
C PHE A 13 0.22 -5.10 -11.11
N GLY A 14 0.76 -5.42 -9.93
CA GLY A 14 0.40 -6.61 -9.17
C GLY A 14 -1.09 -6.61 -8.83
N LEU A 15 -1.62 -5.51 -8.30
CA LEU A 15 -3.04 -5.37 -7.93
C LEU A 15 -3.95 -5.58 -9.15
N MET A 16 -3.61 -4.93 -10.27
CA MET A 16 -4.37 -5.03 -11.50
C MET A 16 -4.33 -6.45 -12.09
N LEU A 17 -3.17 -7.10 -12.03
CA LEU A 17 -3.02 -8.49 -12.46
C LEU A 17 -3.82 -9.43 -11.55
N THR A 18 -3.77 -9.23 -10.22
CA THR A 18 -4.56 -10.00 -9.27
C THR A 18 -6.07 -9.88 -9.55
N GLY A 19 -6.57 -8.67 -9.82
CA GLY A 19 -7.98 -8.47 -10.19
C GLY A 19 -8.35 -9.11 -11.52
N GLY A 20 -7.48 -9.00 -12.53
CA GLY A 20 -7.67 -9.67 -13.81
C GLY A 20 -7.68 -11.20 -13.70
N CYS A 21 -6.75 -11.77 -12.93
CA CYS A 21 -6.70 -13.20 -12.66
C CYS A 21 -7.94 -13.69 -11.90
N ALA A 22 -8.41 -12.94 -10.89
CA ALA A 22 -9.64 -13.30 -10.18
C ALA A 22 -10.85 -13.31 -11.13
N GLY A 23 -10.98 -12.31 -12.00
CA GLY A 23 -12.03 -12.27 -13.03
C GLY A 23 -11.93 -13.41 -14.06
N ALA A 24 -10.71 -13.80 -14.45
CA ALA A 24 -10.48 -14.93 -15.35
C ALA A 24 -10.79 -16.28 -14.70
N VAL A 25 -10.50 -16.45 -13.41
CA VAL A 25 -10.82 -17.68 -12.65
C VAL A 25 -12.33 -17.86 -12.54
N GLU A 26 -13.09 -16.82 -12.20
CA GLU A 26 -14.57 -16.90 -12.20
C GLU A 26 -15.13 -17.31 -13.56
N GLN A 27 -14.50 -16.84 -14.62
CA GLN A 27 -14.96 -17.10 -15.96
C GLN A 27 -14.66 -18.53 -16.44
N HIS A 28 -13.58 -19.16 -15.95
CA HIS A 28 -13.33 -20.58 -16.21
C HIS A 28 -14.50 -21.45 -15.72
N TRP A 29 -15.20 -21.01 -14.68
CA TRP A 29 -16.34 -21.70 -14.09
C TRP A 29 -17.68 -21.28 -14.73
N ALA A 30 -17.78 -20.04 -15.23
CA ALA A 30 -19.02 -19.48 -15.78
C ALA A 30 -19.25 -19.70 -17.30
N HIS A 31 -18.34 -20.36 -18.03
CA HIS A 31 -18.44 -20.65 -19.48
C HIS A 31 -18.78 -19.43 -20.39
N GLN A 32 -18.45 -18.20 -19.98
CA GLN A 32 -18.63 -16.98 -20.79
C GLN A 32 -17.32 -16.53 -21.46
N GLY A 33 -17.37 -15.52 -22.35
CA GLY A 33 -16.23 -15.09 -23.19
C GLY A 33 -15.06 -14.43 -22.44
N MET A 34 -13.82 -14.75 -22.84
CA MET A 34 -12.56 -14.45 -22.12
C MET A 34 -12.20 -12.99 -21.87
N GLY A 35 -12.60 -12.07 -22.74
CA GLY A 35 -12.15 -10.68 -22.62
C GLY A 35 -12.85 -9.92 -21.50
N PHE A 36 -14.16 -10.13 -21.34
CA PHE A 36 -15.00 -9.19 -20.58
C PHE A 36 -14.75 -9.29 -19.06
N ASN A 37 -14.61 -10.51 -18.53
CA ASN A 37 -14.48 -10.73 -17.08
C ASN A 37 -13.07 -10.42 -16.54
N PHE A 38 -12.03 -10.53 -17.37
CA PHE A 38 -10.69 -10.09 -17.01
C PHE A 38 -10.63 -8.56 -16.82
N PHE A 39 -11.14 -7.81 -17.79
CA PHE A 39 -11.17 -6.35 -17.71
C PHE A 39 -12.08 -5.85 -16.59
N SER A 40 -13.25 -6.48 -16.41
CA SER A 40 -14.14 -6.11 -15.31
C SER A 40 -13.50 -6.38 -13.95
N GLY A 41 -12.84 -7.52 -13.73
CA GLY A 41 -12.14 -7.84 -12.48
C GLY A 41 -11.01 -6.86 -12.17
N LEU A 42 -10.25 -6.47 -13.19
CA LEU A 42 -9.18 -5.48 -13.08
C LEU A 42 -9.73 -4.09 -12.67
N ILE A 43 -10.82 -3.63 -13.30
CA ILE A 43 -11.48 -2.36 -12.94
C ILE A 43 -12.12 -2.45 -11.55
N LEU A 44 -12.76 -3.57 -11.23
CA LEU A 44 -13.48 -3.76 -9.96
C LEU A 44 -12.51 -3.71 -8.77
N VAL A 45 -11.41 -4.47 -8.83
CA VAL A 45 -10.39 -4.49 -7.77
C VAL A 45 -9.65 -3.15 -7.70
N GLY A 46 -9.36 -2.52 -8.84
CA GLY A 46 -8.73 -1.20 -8.87
C GLY A 46 -9.59 -0.12 -8.22
N THR A 47 -10.89 -0.08 -8.55
CA THR A 47 -11.84 0.91 -8.00
C THR A 47 -12.16 0.66 -6.54
N THR A 48 -12.37 -0.59 -6.12
CA THR A 48 -12.60 -0.92 -4.69
C THR A 48 -11.37 -0.68 -3.83
N GLY A 49 -10.18 -1.03 -4.33
CA GLY A 49 -8.92 -0.67 -3.71
C GLY A 49 -8.80 0.84 -3.51
N PHE A 50 -9.07 1.63 -4.56
CA PHE A 50 -9.06 3.11 -4.49
C PHE A 50 -10.12 3.67 -3.51
N LEU A 51 -11.35 3.15 -3.53
CA LEU A 51 -12.42 3.58 -2.63
C LEU A 51 -12.09 3.29 -1.16
N GLY A 52 -11.58 2.09 -0.85
CA GLY A 52 -11.16 1.72 0.50
C GLY A 52 -10.00 2.59 1.00
N SER A 53 -9.05 2.87 0.13
CA SER A 53 -7.94 3.79 0.35
C SER A 53 -8.39 5.20 0.68
N PHE A 54 -9.31 5.75 -0.13
CA PHE A 54 -9.89 7.07 0.07
C PHE A 54 -10.66 7.15 1.38
N LEU A 55 -11.46 6.11 1.68
CA LEU A 55 -12.22 6.03 2.93
C LEU A 55 -11.30 5.97 4.16
N GLY A 56 -10.18 5.22 4.08
CA GLY A 56 -9.18 5.16 5.15
C GLY A 56 -8.52 6.51 5.38
N PHE A 57 -8.14 7.20 4.31
CA PHE A 57 -7.59 8.55 4.38
C PHE A 57 -8.59 9.57 4.96
N PHE A 58 -9.84 9.51 4.51
CA PHE A 58 -10.91 10.39 4.99
C PHE A 58 -11.18 10.14 6.48
N MET A 59 -11.36 8.89 6.89
CA MET A 59 -11.60 8.52 8.29
C MET A 59 -10.45 8.96 9.19
N LYS A 60 -9.20 8.70 8.77
CA LYS A 60 -8.00 9.13 9.49
C LYS A 60 -7.95 10.64 9.68
N ASN A 61 -8.18 11.42 8.61
CA ASN A 61 -8.17 12.87 8.70
C ASN A 61 -9.29 13.41 9.59
N THR A 62 -10.50 12.87 9.47
CA THR A 62 -11.62 13.23 10.37
C THR A 62 -11.26 12.96 11.82
N LEU A 63 -10.70 11.79 12.14
CA LEU A 63 -10.27 11.45 13.51
C LEU A 63 -9.15 12.37 14.02
N ARG A 64 -8.21 12.79 13.16
CA ARG A 64 -7.16 13.76 13.54
C ARG A 64 -7.74 15.14 13.84
N VAL A 65 -8.66 15.60 13.01
CA VAL A 65 -9.35 16.89 13.21
C VAL A 65 -10.15 16.89 14.51
N ILE A 66 -10.88 15.80 14.80
CA ILE A 66 -11.60 15.63 16.07
C ILE A 66 -10.65 15.67 17.28
N ARG A 67 -9.42 15.13 17.13
CA ARG A 67 -8.38 15.17 18.16
C ARG A 67 -7.60 16.49 18.22
N GLY A 68 -8.00 17.52 17.46
CA GLY A 68 -7.36 18.83 17.43
C GLY A 68 -5.99 18.86 16.75
N ARG A 69 -5.64 17.84 15.96
CA ARG A 69 -4.40 17.81 15.16
C ARG A 69 -4.66 18.36 13.77
N SER A 70 -3.64 18.97 13.16
CA SER A 70 -3.73 19.43 11.76
C SER A 70 -3.97 18.27 10.79
N ALA A 71 -4.75 18.56 9.75
CA ALA A 71 -5.00 17.64 8.64
C ALA A 71 -3.69 17.36 7.90
N TYR A 72 -3.48 16.10 7.54
CA TYR A 72 -2.26 15.68 6.87
C TYR A 72 -2.33 16.00 5.37
N MET A 73 -1.42 16.83 4.87
CA MET A 73 -1.33 17.20 3.44
C MET A 73 -0.14 16.54 2.70
N GLY A 74 0.54 15.57 3.31
CA GLY A 74 1.81 15.04 2.81
C GLY A 74 1.73 13.74 2.01
N GLN A 75 2.07 13.82 0.73
CA GLN A 75 2.88 12.86 -0.04
C GLN A 75 2.64 11.34 0.09
N SER A 76 2.02 10.76 -0.97
CA SER A 76 2.10 9.35 -1.40
C SER A 76 2.14 8.32 -0.27
N ASN A 77 0.97 7.95 0.24
CA ASN A 77 0.88 6.81 1.13
C ASN A 77 1.11 5.51 0.32
N ASP A 78 2.36 5.09 0.25
CA ASP A 78 2.74 3.85 -0.45
C ASP A 78 2.16 2.61 0.24
N GLY A 79 1.86 2.72 1.55
CA GLY A 79 1.18 1.71 2.34
C GLY A 79 -0.23 1.40 1.85
N VAL A 80 -0.89 2.35 1.19
CA VAL A 80 -2.23 2.18 0.61
C VAL A 80 -2.23 1.22 -0.58
N ILE A 81 -1.28 1.39 -1.51
CA ILE A 81 -1.18 0.54 -2.71
C ILE A 81 -0.68 -0.86 -2.33
N ILE A 82 0.29 -0.94 -1.42
CA ILE A 82 0.79 -2.21 -0.89
C ILE A 82 -0.31 -2.91 -0.10
N GLY A 83 -1.02 -2.18 0.76
CA GLY A 83 -2.13 -2.68 1.56
C GLY A 83 -3.25 -3.22 0.68
N ALA A 84 -3.64 -2.48 -0.36
CA ALA A 84 -4.65 -2.95 -1.31
C ALA A 84 -4.21 -4.23 -2.05
N LEU A 85 -2.94 -4.33 -2.47
CA LEU A 85 -2.41 -5.54 -3.10
C LEU A 85 -2.45 -6.75 -2.14
N VAL A 86 -1.88 -6.59 -0.95
CA VAL A 86 -1.84 -7.66 0.05
C VAL A 86 -3.25 -8.08 0.45
N GLY A 87 -4.13 -7.10 0.65
CA GLY A 87 -5.54 -7.31 0.93
C GLY A 87 -6.23 -8.10 -0.18
N ALA A 88 -6.02 -7.74 -1.46
CA ALA A 88 -6.61 -8.45 -2.59
C ALA A 88 -6.18 -9.92 -2.63
N VAL A 89 -4.90 -10.20 -2.44
CA VAL A 89 -4.36 -11.56 -2.40
C VAL A 89 -4.93 -12.35 -1.22
N LEU A 90 -4.95 -11.74 -0.02
CA LEU A 90 -5.52 -12.38 1.16
C LEU A 90 -7.02 -12.65 1.01
N GLY A 91 -7.76 -11.73 0.39
CA GLY A 91 -9.18 -11.91 0.11
C GLY A 91 -9.45 -13.12 -0.79
N ILE A 92 -8.61 -13.34 -1.82
CA ILE A 92 -8.69 -14.53 -2.67
C ILE A 92 -8.35 -15.80 -1.87
N ILE A 93 -7.30 -15.77 -1.05
CA ILE A 93 -6.89 -16.93 -0.23
C ILE A 93 -7.99 -17.29 0.78
N LEU A 94 -8.55 -16.30 1.49
CA LEU A 94 -9.63 -16.51 2.44
C LEU A 94 -10.88 -17.08 1.76
N GLN A 95 -11.21 -16.58 0.57
CA GLN A 95 -12.31 -17.11 -0.24
C GLN A 95 -12.06 -18.57 -0.64
N ALA A 96 -10.83 -18.89 -1.07
CA ALA A 96 -10.44 -20.25 -1.42
C ALA A 96 -10.49 -21.23 -0.23
N ILE A 97 -10.13 -20.76 0.97
CA ILE A 97 -10.20 -21.58 2.21
C ILE A 97 -11.65 -21.77 2.66
N ALA A 98 -12.51 -20.76 2.49
CA ALA A 98 -13.92 -20.83 2.86
C ALA A 98 -14.69 -21.91 2.09
N GLY A 99 -14.11 -22.43 0.99
CA GLY A 99 -14.69 -23.52 0.20
C GLY A 99 -15.97 -23.12 -0.54
N ASP A 100 -16.26 -21.82 -0.55
CA ASP A 100 -17.42 -21.24 -1.19
C ASP A 100 -17.05 -20.98 -2.65
N ASP A 101 -17.81 -21.54 -3.60
CA ASP A 101 -17.72 -21.25 -5.05
C ASP A 101 -17.99 -19.77 -5.38
N LEU A 102 -18.17 -18.94 -4.35
CA LEU A 102 -18.32 -17.49 -4.43
C LEU A 102 -17.11 -16.88 -5.13
N HIS A 103 -17.40 -16.37 -6.33
CA HIS A 103 -16.80 -15.20 -6.95
C HIS A 103 -15.47 -14.72 -6.33
N THR A 104 -14.35 -15.34 -6.73
CA THR A 104 -13.00 -14.96 -6.29
C THR A 104 -12.68 -13.47 -6.46
N ALA A 105 -13.32 -12.78 -7.40
CA ALA A 105 -13.21 -11.34 -7.60
C ALA A 105 -13.89 -10.54 -6.48
N VAL A 106 -14.97 -11.04 -5.88
CA VAL A 106 -15.60 -10.42 -4.70
C VAL A 106 -14.66 -10.49 -3.51
N GLY A 107 -14.03 -11.65 -3.26
CA GLY A 107 -13.01 -11.80 -2.24
C GLY A 107 -11.83 -10.84 -2.46
N ALA A 108 -11.34 -10.76 -3.71
CA ALA A 108 -10.28 -9.83 -4.09
C ALA A 108 -10.67 -8.36 -3.87
N CYS A 109 -11.92 -7.97 -4.19
CA CYS A 109 -12.41 -6.59 -4.02
C CYS A 109 -12.55 -6.19 -2.55
N LEU A 110 -13.16 -7.04 -1.74
CA LEU A 110 -13.28 -6.81 -0.30
C LEU A 110 -11.90 -6.73 0.34
N GLY A 111 -11.03 -7.67 -0.01
CA GLY A 111 -9.64 -7.68 0.42
C GLY A 111 -8.91 -6.39 0.03
N ALA A 112 -8.99 -5.96 -1.23
CA ALA A 112 -8.35 -4.75 -1.73
C ALA A 112 -8.86 -3.49 -1.02
N GLY A 113 -10.18 -3.39 -0.81
CA GLY A 113 -10.81 -2.27 -0.10
C GLY A 113 -10.35 -2.19 1.36
N PHE A 114 -10.42 -3.29 2.10
CA PHE A 114 -9.96 -3.35 3.50
C PHE A 114 -8.45 -3.13 3.62
N GLY A 115 -7.66 -3.75 2.74
CA GLY A 115 -6.22 -3.58 2.69
C GLY A 115 -5.80 -2.14 2.40
N GLY A 116 -6.46 -1.47 1.45
CA GLY A 116 -6.26 -0.05 1.17
C GLY A 116 -6.67 0.85 2.33
N PHE A 117 -7.78 0.53 3.01
CA PHE A 117 -8.24 1.24 4.20
C PHE A 117 -7.21 1.17 5.34
N ILE A 118 -6.73 -0.03 5.68
CA ILE A 118 -5.73 -0.24 6.74
C ILE A 118 -4.39 0.38 6.32
N GLY A 119 -4.01 0.26 5.05
CA GLY A 119 -2.81 0.85 4.47
C GLY A 119 -2.74 2.38 4.60
N ALA A 120 -3.88 3.06 4.78
CA ALA A 120 -3.93 4.51 5.00
C ALA A 120 -3.42 4.97 6.39
N PHE A 121 -3.38 4.07 7.37
CA PHE A 121 -3.02 4.38 8.76
C PHE A 121 -1.51 4.50 9.07
N PRO A 122 -0.61 3.60 8.61
CA PRO A 122 0.79 3.51 9.06
C PRO A 122 1.71 4.72 8.76
N ASP A 123 1.27 5.70 7.97
CA ASP A 123 2.03 6.93 7.64
C ASP A 123 2.50 7.77 8.85
N GLU A 124 1.97 7.54 10.06
CA GLU A 124 2.41 8.28 11.25
C GLU A 124 3.59 7.62 11.96
N MET A 125 3.75 6.30 11.89
CA MET A 125 4.79 5.63 12.68
C MET A 125 6.10 5.52 11.92
N VAL A 126 6.07 5.22 10.62
CA VAL A 126 7.30 4.89 9.88
C VAL A 126 8.14 6.13 9.56
N PRO A 127 7.59 7.24 9.03
CA PRO A 127 8.39 8.43 8.71
C PRO A 127 8.89 9.17 9.96
N ASP A 128 8.09 9.23 11.03
CA ASP A 128 8.51 9.85 12.29
C ASP A 128 9.54 8.97 13.02
N MET A 129 9.39 7.65 13.02
CA MET A 129 10.40 6.75 13.57
C MET A 129 11.69 6.78 12.76
N LEU A 130 11.62 6.84 11.43
CA LEU A 130 12.80 7.02 10.56
C LEU A 130 13.43 8.41 10.75
N ARG A 131 12.64 9.47 10.89
CA ARG A 131 13.15 10.80 11.24
C ARG A 131 13.82 10.81 12.60
N LEU A 132 13.28 10.11 13.60
CA LEU A 132 13.88 10.00 14.92
C LEU A 132 15.16 9.17 14.87
N LEU A 133 15.19 8.08 14.09
CA LEU A 133 16.37 7.25 13.90
C LEU A 133 17.51 8.02 13.18
N TYR A 134 17.19 8.75 12.11
CA TYR A 134 18.16 9.59 11.39
C TYR A 134 18.57 10.85 12.15
N LYS A 135 17.71 11.39 13.01
CA LYS A 135 18.06 12.52 13.90
C LYS A 135 18.89 12.07 15.10
N SER A 136 18.93 10.76 15.38
CA SER A 136 19.68 10.18 16.49
C SER A 136 21.11 9.75 16.16
N GLU A 137 21.59 9.92 14.92
CA GLU A 137 23.03 9.95 14.67
C GLU A 137 23.57 11.30 15.16
N PRO A 138 24.30 11.37 16.29
CA PRO A 138 24.88 12.62 16.75
C PRO A 138 26.10 12.95 15.88
N GLU A 139 26.27 14.23 15.57
CA GLU A 139 27.46 14.85 14.94
C GLU A 139 28.80 14.61 15.69
N SER A 140 28.90 13.63 16.59
CA SER A 140 30.11 13.36 17.38
C SER A 140 31.10 12.41 16.71
N GLN A 141 30.83 11.88 15.50
CA GLN A 141 31.81 11.11 14.72
C GLN A 141 32.54 11.92 13.63
N PHE A 142 32.24 13.22 13.49
CA PHE A 142 32.96 14.13 12.57
C PHE A 142 33.87 15.15 13.27
N LEU A 143 33.95 15.12 14.60
CA LEU A 143 34.82 15.97 15.40
C LEU A 143 35.87 15.13 16.13
N GLU A 144 36.74 14.45 15.38
CA GLU A 144 38.05 14.06 15.90
C GLU A 144 39.12 14.91 15.19
N PRO A 145 39.73 15.89 15.88
CA PRO A 145 40.70 16.80 15.30
C PRO A 145 42.07 16.13 15.26
N LEU A 146 42.46 15.57 14.12
CA LEU A 146 43.86 15.21 13.87
C LEU A 146 44.59 16.43 13.32
N ALA A 147 44.96 17.33 14.23
CA ALA A 147 46.12 18.19 14.03
C ALA A 147 47.37 17.34 14.31
N PRO A 148 48.26 17.12 13.31
CA PRO A 148 49.67 17.01 13.62
C PRO A 148 50.26 18.42 13.65
N GLU A 149 50.61 18.87 14.86
CA GLU A 149 51.69 19.85 15.03
C GLU A 149 52.93 19.31 14.31
N SER A 150 53.35 19.98 13.25
CA SER A 150 54.77 20.11 12.93
C SER A 150 54.96 21.31 12.01
N MET A 151 54.96 22.50 12.61
CA MET A 151 55.68 23.65 12.05
C MET A 151 57.11 23.62 12.60
N GLU A 152 58.04 23.47 11.66
CA GLU A 152 59.36 24.13 11.59
C GLU A 152 60.49 23.64 12.51
N PRO A 153 61.78 23.91 12.16
CA PRO A 153 62.30 24.62 10.98
C PRO A 153 63.09 23.76 9.97
#